data_AF-A0A925KPE0-F1
#
_entry.id   AF-A0A925KPE0-F1
#
_cell.length_a   1.000
_cell.length_b   1.000
_cell.length_c   1.000
_cell.angle_alpha   90.00
_cell.angle_beta   90.00
_cell.angle_gamma   90.00
#
_symmetry.space_group_name_H-M   'P 1'
#
loop_
_entity.id
_entity.type
_entity.pdbx_description
1 polymer ?
#
loop_
_entity_poly.entity_id
_entity_poly.type
_entity_poly.pdbx_seq_one_letter_code
_entity_poly.pdbx_strand_id
1 'polypeptide(L)'
;MRKTIADYCQGRDNNFNLLRFIAATMVIFAHSFTVSGGADGGVPILIGTPRWDSGDLGVNIFFVISGFLVTQSFLQRANVWVFLEARFLRILPALFVALLLTVLIVGPLTTTIPLSSYFSEWQTWWYFLLNLSLIDTVYILPGVFQNNPVPDSVNGALWTLPKETRLYCAIALIGALAILKNRKIFNTFFILAFIFTFEWPDAFTLLKEEMINMPRLASYFALGSFLYINRDYIPLNVLGVAAFSVLIYLLYLSGNHSLALGVFGFSLAYTVMWIAYEPRLRVDAFNRIGDYSYGLYIYHYPVQQTIVYFNRDVGAVELLALSFVTTLLLAMASWHIVEKRALRLKGKTRFDKIARYFFASRWELVPIGIEQINLSGPLLNVNRKLCQLLGYSRDELLQMSFRDITHPGDLVEEEKLLAQLVTGKTRSYTIQKRYRHKDGQLIPVRVTSSQVHKSQAGVQYRISVVEAIAYDEADRVSATAADAHAHPLFESTVEPTQSRIWRFIHRAMPGHWAGLNEAIERALQESASRRTRNHRARIRTGEEYSTRVP
;
A
#
# COMPACT_ATOMS: atom_id res chain seq x y z
N MET A 1 -12.41 -16.72 -25.27
CA MET A 1 -11.34 -16.38 -24.31
C MET A 1 -11.85 -16.65 -22.90
N ARG A 2 -11.09 -17.32 -22.05
CA ARG A 2 -11.47 -17.50 -20.63
C ARG A 2 -11.33 -16.13 -19.94
N LYS A 3 -12.41 -15.64 -19.31
CA LYS A 3 -12.36 -14.38 -18.54
C LYS A 3 -11.42 -14.54 -17.35
N THR A 4 -10.55 -13.57 -17.18
CA THR A 4 -9.53 -13.49 -16.13
C THR A 4 -9.95 -12.51 -15.05
N ILE A 5 -9.22 -12.46 -13.92
CA ILE A 5 -9.46 -11.45 -12.88
C ILE A 5 -9.42 -10.03 -13.46
N ALA A 6 -8.53 -9.77 -14.43
CA ALA A 6 -8.38 -8.46 -15.08
C ALA A 6 -9.65 -7.98 -15.77
N ASP A 7 -10.45 -8.90 -16.31
CA ASP A 7 -11.70 -8.58 -17.00
C ASP A 7 -12.80 -8.13 -16.02
N TYR A 8 -12.74 -8.61 -14.77
CA TYR A 8 -13.74 -8.30 -13.75
C TYR A 8 -13.35 -7.10 -12.87
N CYS A 9 -12.06 -6.88 -12.63
CA CYS A 9 -11.59 -5.87 -11.66
C CYS A 9 -11.60 -4.41 -12.19
N GLN A 10 -12.13 -4.16 -13.39
CA GLN A 10 -12.22 -2.82 -13.98
C GLN A 10 -13.40 -2.01 -13.42
N GLY A 11 -14.44 -2.68 -12.91
CA GLY A 11 -15.64 -2.07 -12.35
C GLY A 11 -15.67 -2.03 -10.83
N ARG A 12 -16.76 -1.46 -10.28
CA ARG A 12 -17.08 -1.52 -8.83
C ARG A 12 -18.02 -2.67 -8.48
N ASP A 13 -18.45 -3.43 -9.47
CA ASP A 13 -19.40 -4.53 -9.32
C ASP A 13 -18.66 -5.78 -8.80
N ASN A 14 -18.72 -5.99 -7.48
CA ASN A 14 -18.12 -7.15 -6.81
C ASN A 14 -18.78 -7.40 -5.46
N ASN A 15 -18.52 -8.54 -4.85
CA ASN A 15 -19.03 -8.92 -3.53
C ASN A 15 -18.04 -8.65 -2.38
N PHE A 16 -17.04 -7.77 -2.52
CA PHE A 16 -16.04 -7.59 -1.46
C PHE A 16 -16.64 -7.09 -0.14
N ASN A 17 -17.66 -6.23 -0.18
CA ASN A 17 -18.34 -5.77 1.04
C ASN A 17 -19.09 -6.91 1.73
N LEU A 18 -19.77 -7.76 0.95
CA LEU A 18 -20.47 -8.93 1.46
C LEU A 18 -19.48 -9.93 2.07
N LEU A 19 -18.39 -10.25 1.38
CA LEU A 19 -17.36 -11.16 1.89
C LEU A 19 -16.73 -10.67 3.19
N ARG A 20 -16.44 -9.37 3.30
CA ARG A 20 -15.94 -8.77 4.55
C ARG A 20 -16.97 -8.82 5.67
N PHE A 21 -18.26 -8.64 5.36
CA PHE A 21 -19.33 -8.75 6.35
C PHE A 21 -19.46 -10.18 6.87
N ILE A 22 -19.40 -11.18 5.97
CA ILE A 22 -19.38 -12.60 6.33
C ILE A 22 -18.14 -12.88 7.21
N ALA A 23 -16.96 -12.43 6.80
CA ALA A 23 -15.73 -12.59 7.56
C ALA A 23 -15.81 -11.97 8.97
N ALA A 24 -16.38 -10.75 9.10
CA ALA A 24 -16.62 -10.14 10.40
C ALA A 24 -17.56 -11.00 11.26
N THR A 25 -18.64 -11.50 10.66
CA THR A 25 -19.63 -12.34 11.34
C THR A 25 -19.01 -13.65 11.84
N MET A 26 -18.13 -14.26 11.05
CA MET A 26 -17.39 -15.47 11.46
C MET A 26 -16.48 -15.21 12.68
N VAL A 27 -15.86 -14.03 12.76
CA VAL A 27 -15.07 -13.63 13.93
C VAL A 27 -15.95 -13.42 15.15
N ILE A 28 -17.10 -12.77 15.00
CA ILE A 28 -18.08 -12.58 16.09
C ILE A 28 -18.58 -13.92 16.61
N PHE A 29 -18.88 -14.85 15.69
CA PHE A 29 -19.27 -16.22 16.02
C PHE A 29 -18.18 -16.92 16.82
N ALA A 30 -16.92 -16.95 16.36
CA ALA A 30 -15.85 -17.60 17.10
C ALA A 30 -15.66 -17.00 18.51
N HIS A 31 -15.69 -15.67 18.62
CA HIS A 31 -15.54 -15.00 19.90
C HIS A 31 -16.72 -15.21 20.86
N SER A 32 -17.94 -15.50 20.37
CA SER A 32 -19.05 -15.77 21.28
C SER A 32 -18.84 -17.07 22.07
N PHE A 33 -18.13 -18.06 21.53
CA PHE A 33 -17.75 -19.27 22.25
C PHE A 33 -16.60 -19.04 23.23
N THR A 34 -15.62 -18.19 22.87
CA THR A 34 -14.49 -17.93 23.76
C THR A 34 -14.86 -17.00 24.92
N VAL A 35 -15.61 -15.92 24.65
CA VAL A 35 -15.98 -14.90 25.63
C VAL A 35 -17.05 -15.41 26.62
N SER A 36 -17.90 -16.35 26.21
CA SER A 36 -18.82 -17.06 27.13
C SER A 36 -18.12 -18.12 28.01
N GLY A 37 -16.80 -18.31 27.88
CA GLY A 37 -16.07 -19.32 28.65
C GLY A 37 -16.27 -20.75 28.15
N GLY A 38 -16.75 -20.94 26.92
CA GLY A 38 -16.92 -22.26 26.33
C GLY A 38 -18.11 -23.05 26.86
N ALA A 39 -19.13 -22.38 27.41
CA ALA A 39 -20.35 -22.99 27.95
C ALA A 39 -21.01 -24.02 27.00
N ASP A 40 -20.89 -23.80 25.69
CA ASP A 40 -21.46 -24.66 24.63
C ASP A 40 -20.45 -25.63 23.98
N GLY A 41 -19.26 -25.82 24.57
CA GLY A 41 -18.27 -26.80 24.10
C GLY A 41 -17.36 -26.31 22.96
N GLY A 42 -16.48 -25.34 23.27
CA GLY A 42 -15.42 -24.85 22.37
C GLY A 42 -15.93 -24.20 21.08
N VAL A 43 -15.05 -23.57 20.29
CA VAL A 43 -15.46 -23.01 18.99
C VAL A 43 -15.72 -24.16 18.01
N PRO A 44 -16.91 -24.26 17.39
CA PRO A 44 -17.16 -25.30 16.39
C PRO A 44 -16.19 -25.17 15.22
N ILE A 45 -15.50 -26.27 14.91
CA ILE A 45 -14.63 -26.36 13.72
C ILE A 45 -15.53 -26.39 12.48
N LEU A 46 -15.72 -25.23 11.85
CA LEU A 46 -16.58 -25.07 10.66
C LEU A 46 -15.95 -25.62 9.37
N ILE A 47 -14.63 -25.77 9.32
CA ILE A 47 -13.90 -26.29 8.15
C ILE A 47 -12.84 -27.28 8.64
N GLY A 48 -12.79 -28.46 8.02
CA GLY A 48 -12.00 -29.64 8.40
C GLY A 48 -10.47 -29.50 8.37
N THR A 49 -9.93 -28.33 8.67
CA THR A 49 -8.54 -28.16 9.11
C THR A 49 -8.53 -28.18 10.65
N PRO A 50 -7.90 -29.17 11.31
CA PRO A 50 -7.85 -29.28 12.77
C PRO A 50 -7.17 -28.10 13.50
N ARG A 51 -6.68 -27.10 12.76
CA ARG A 51 -5.85 -26.00 13.25
C ARG A 51 -6.54 -24.64 13.34
N TRP A 52 -7.59 -24.39 12.57
CA TRP A 52 -8.17 -23.06 12.43
C TRP A 52 -9.68 -23.10 12.63
N ASP A 53 -10.17 -22.19 13.46
CA ASP A 53 -11.59 -21.99 13.65
C ASP A 53 -12.18 -21.01 12.61
N SER A 54 -13.45 -20.68 12.78
CA SER A 54 -14.15 -19.74 11.89
C SER A 54 -13.63 -18.31 11.99
N GLY A 55 -13.14 -17.88 13.17
CA GLY A 55 -12.55 -16.56 13.38
C GLY A 55 -11.23 -16.43 12.64
N ASP A 56 -10.36 -17.44 12.73
CA ASP A 56 -9.12 -17.52 11.95
C ASP A 56 -9.39 -17.43 10.45
N LEU A 57 -10.39 -18.17 9.95
CA LEU A 57 -10.77 -18.10 8.54
C LEU A 57 -11.28 -16.71 8.16
N GLY A 58 -12.14 -16.09 8.99
CA GLY A 58 -12.61 -14.73 8.77
C GLY A 58 -11.46 -13.73 8.67
N VAL A 59 -10.48 -13.81 9.58
CA VAL A 59 -9.27 -12.98 9.54
C VAL A 59 -8.45 -13.24 8.27
N ASN A 60 -8.25 -14.50 7.87
CA ASN A 60 -7.53 -14.84 6.64
C ASN A 60 -8.23 -14.25 5.39
N ILE A 61 -9.57 -14.30 5.33
CA ILE A 61 -10.36 -13.68 4.25
C ILE A 61 -10.13 -12.17 4.22
N PHE A 62 -10.15 -11.48 5.37
CA PHE A 62 -9.85 -10.05 5.44
C PHE A 62 -8.47 -9.74 4.86
N PHE A 63 -7.43 -10.50 5.23
CA PHE A 63 -6.07 -10.24 4.78
C PHE A 63 -5.89 -10.54 3.28
N VAL A 64 -6.52 -11.57 2.73
CA VAL A 64 -6.56 -11.80 1.27
C VAL A 64 -7.19 -10.61 0.54
N ILE A 65 -8.39 -10.19 0.98
CA ILE A 65 -9.11 -9.08 0.36
C ILE A 65 -8.31 -7.77 0.47
N SER A 66 -7.72 -7.51 1.64
CA SER A 66 -6.86 -6.35 1.87
C SER A 66 -5.62 -6.39 0.98
N GLY A 67 -4.91 -7.52 0.87
CA GLY A 67 -3.77 -7.67 -0.02
C GLY A 67 -4.07 -7.32 -1.47
N PHE A 68 -5.20 -7.81 -1.99
CA PHE A 68 -5.64 -7.53 -3.35
C PHE A 68 -5.97 -6.04 -3.55
N LEU A 69 -6.84 -5.48 -2.70
CA LEU A 69 -7.36 -4.12 -2.89
C LEU A 69 -6.38 -3.02 -2.49
N VAL A 70 -5.47 -3.30 -1.55
CA VAL A 70 -4.40 -2.38 -1.16
C VAL A 70 -3.36 -2.30 -2.27
N THR A 71 -2.97 -3.45 -2.85
CA THR A 71 -2.07 -3.48 -4.01
C THR A 71 -2.70 -2.76 -5.21
N GLN A 72 -3.99 -3.00 -5.48
CA GLN A 72 -4.75 -2.24 -6.47
C GLN A 72 -4.73 -0.74 -6.20
N SER A 73 -5.06 -0.34 -4.96
CA SER A 73 -5.10 1.07 -4.57
C SER A 73 -3.72 1.73 -4.66
N PHE A 74 -2.62 1.00 -4.47
CA PHE A 74 -1.28 1.54 -4.64
C PHE A 74 -0.97 1.76 -6.12
N LEU A 75 -1.12 0.72 -6.96
CA LEU A 75 -0.78 0.79 -8.38
C LEU A 75 -1.66 1.74 -9.19
N GLN A 76 -2.90 1.98 -8.75
CA GLN A 76 -3.78 2.98 -9.36
C GLN A 76 -3.46 4.42 -8.93
N ARG A 77 -2.60 4.63 -7.93
CA ARG A 77 -2.27 5.96 -7.41
C ARG A 77 -0.82 6.32 -7.71
N ALA A 78 -0.60 7.53 -8.18
CA ALA A 78 0.75 8.02 -8.49
C ALA A 78 1.58 8.38 -7.24
N ASN A 79 0.99 8.43 -6.04
CA ASN A 79 1.62 8.99 -4.84
C ASN A 79 1.39 8.14 -3.58
N VAL A 80 2.49 7.75 -2.92
CA VAL A 80 2.54 6.99 -1.67
C VAL A 80 1.76 7.67 -0.54
N TRP A 81 1.83 9.00 -0.44
CA TRP A 81 1.15 9.75 0.62
C TRP A 81 -0.36 9.72 0.48
N VAL A 82 -0.87 9.87 -0.75
CA VAL A 82 -2.30 9.76 -1.05
C VAL A 82 -2.81 8.33 -0.80
N PHE A 83 -1.95 7.34 -1.00
CA PHE A 83 -2.22 5.96 -0.61
C PHE A 83 -2.33 5.82 0.92
N LEU A 84 -1.33 6.27 1.68
CA LEU A 84 -1.30 6.19 3.15
C LEU A 84 -2.47 6.96 3.79
N GLU A 85 -2.76 8.18 3.32
CA GLU A 85 -3.89 8.99 3.79
C GLU A 85 -5.22 8.22 3.65
N ALA A 86 -5.43 7.55 2.52
CA ALA A 86 -6.66 6.80 2.30
C ALA A 86 -6.75 5.49 3.09
N ARG A 87 -5.64 5.02 3.68
CA ARG A 87 -5.66 3.91 4.65
C ARG A 87 -5.89 4.44 6.06
N PHE A 88 -5.24 5.55 6.41
CA PHE A 88 -5.46 6.26 7.66
C PHE A 88 -6.93 6.65 7.85
N LEU A 89 -7.54 7.31 6.85
CA LEU A 89 -8.96 7.68 6.88
C LEU A 89 -9.92 6.48 6.89
N ARG A 90 -9.44 5.29 6.52
CA ARG A 90 -10.25 4.07 6.51
C ARG A 90 -10.29 3.38 7.88
N ILE A 91 -9.24 3.52 8.69
CA ILE A 91 -9.06 2.82 9.97
C ILE A 91 -9.29 3.78 11.14
N LEU A 92 -8.48 4.85 11.23
CA LEU A 92 -8.33 5.61 12.48
C LEU A 92 -9.62 6.27 12.99
N PRO A 93 -10.46 6.91 12.15
CA PRO A 93 -11.63 7.64 12.65
C PRO A 93 -12.62 6.75 13.43
N ALA A 94 -12.92 5.56 12.91
CA ALA A 94 -13.82 4.63 13.60
C ALA A 94 -13.15 4.01 14.82
N LEU A 95 -11.87 3.65 14.73
CA LEU A 95 -11.11 3.15 15.88
C LEU A 95 -11.08 4.14 17.04
N PHE A 96 -10.87 5.43 16.75
CA PHE A 96 -10.89 6.50 17.74
C PHE A 96 -12.23 6.52 18.51
N VAL A 97 -13.34 6.47 17.79
CA VAL A 97 -14.68 6.45 18.40
C VAL A 97 -14.90 5.16 19.19
N ALA A 98 -14.50 3.99 18.67
CA ALA A 98 -14.61 2.73 19.38
C ALA A 98 -13.82 2.69 20.69
N LEU A 99 -12.58 3.20 20.67
CA LEU A 99 -11.76 3.32 21.87
C LEU A 99 -12.35 4.31 22.87
N LEU A 100 -12.90 5.44 22.42
CA LEU A 100 -13.61 6.37 23.32
C LEU A 100 -14.83 5.73 23.96
N LEU A 101 -15.68 5.03 23.19
CA LEU A 101 -16.82 4.32 23.77
C LEU A 101 -16.35 3.24 24.75
N THR A 102 -15.25 2.56 24.46
CA THR A 102 -14.70 1.53 25.35
C THR A 102 -14.18 2.13 26.65
N VAL A 103 -13.42 3.24 26.60
CA VAL A 103 -12.78 3.86 27.77
C VAL A 103 -13.74 4.74 28.57
N LEU A 104 -14.68 5.44 27.92
CA LEU A 104 -15.54 6.42 28.58
C LEU A 104 -16.94 5.90 28.91
N ILE A 105 -17.36 4.76 28.32
CA ILE A 105 -18.67 4.17 28.58
C ILE A 105 -18.52 2.76 29.12
N VAL A 106 -17.92 1.84 28.35
CA VAL A 106 -17.80 0.43 28.77
C VAL A 106 -16.99 0.32 30.06
N GLY A 107 -15.81 0.93 30.12
CA GLY A 107 -14.93 0.88 31.29
C GLY A 107 -15.61 1.34 32.59
N PRO A 108 -16.16 2.57 32.66
CA PRO A 108 -16.88 3.06 33.83
C PRO A 108 -18.09 2.22 34.24
N LEU A 109 -18.77 1.59 33.28
CA LEU A 109 -19.93 0.74 33.56
C LEU A 109 -19.55 -0.61 34.19
N THR A 110 -18.35 -1.12 33.91
CA THR A 110 -17.98 -2.51 34.24
C THR A 110 -16.73 -2.62 35.13
N THR A 111 -16.12 -1.48 35.50
CA THR A 111 -14.95 -1.45 36.38
C THR A 111 -15.30 -1.74 37.84
N THR A 112 -14.42 -2.45 38.54
CA THR A 112 -14.54 -2.77 39.98
C THR A 112 -13.90 -1.71 40.88
N ILE A 113 -13.15 -0.76 40.33
CA ILE A 113 -12.48 0.31 41.09
C ILE A 113 -13.28 1.62 41.06
N PRO A 114 -13.12 2.53 42.04
CA PRO A 114 -13.79 3.82 42.02
C PRO A 114 -13.49 4.63 40.74
N LEU A 115 -14.49 5.32 40.19
CA LEU A 115 -14.34 6.06 38.92
C LEU A 115 -13.25 7.14 38.96
N SER A 116 -13.07 7.80 40.11
CA SER A 116 -11.99 8.77 40.30
C SER A 116 -10.62 8.12 40.13
N SER A 117 -10.44 6.91 40.65
CA SER A 117 -9.21 6.14 40.49
C SER A 117 -9.06 5.64 39.06
N TYR A 118 -10.12 5.11 38.44
CA TYR A 118 -10.12 4.65 37.05
C TYR A 118 -9.62 5.72 36.06
N PHE A 119 -10.12 6.95 36.15
CA PHE A 119 -9.71 8.03 35.25
C PHE A 119 -8.35 8.66 35.59
N SER A 120 -7.89 8.51 36.83
CA SER A 120 -6.57 8.98 37.26
C SER A 120 -5.45 7.99 36.94
N GLU A 121 -5.80 6.72 36.73
CA GLU A 121 -4.85 5.65 36.42
C GLU A 121 -4.27 5.84 35.01
N TRP A 122 -2.94 5.83 34.90
CA TRP A 122 -2.24 6.02 33.62
C TRP A 122 -2.62 4.94 32.60
N GLN A 123 -2.83 3.70 33.04
CA GLN A 123 -3.16 2.54 32.22
C GLN A 123 -4.44 2.78 31.39
N THR A 124 -5.41 3.54 31.91
CA THR A 124 -6.65 3.89 31.20
C THR A 124 -6.36 4.68 29.93
N TRP A 125 -5.53 5.71 30.04
CA TRP A 125 -5.15 6.55 28.90
C TRP A 125 -4.09 5.89 28.02
N TRP A 126 -3.24 5.05 28.61
CA TRP A 126 -2.29 4.22 27.86
C TRP A 126 -3.00 3.23 26.94
N TYR A 127 -4.05 2.55 27.42
CA TYR A 127 -4.90 1.69 26.60
C TYR A 127 -5.45 2.45 25.39
N PHE A 128 -5.96 3.67 25.61
CA PHE A 128 -6.48 4.51 24.53
C PHE A 128 -5.39 4.88 23.52
N LEU A 129 -4.28 5.46 23.99
CA LEU A 129 -3.23 6.02 23.14
C LEU A 129 -2.47 4.93 22.36
N LEU A 130 -2.13 3.81 23.00
CA LEU A 130 -1.31 2.79 22.34
C LEU A 130 -2.14 2.04 21.28
N ASN A 131 -3.39 1.67 21.58
CA ASN A 131 -4.27 1.06 20.58
C ASN A 131 -4.56 2.02 19.42
N LEU A 132 -4.77 3.32 19.70
CA LEU A 132 -4.96 4.33 18.65
C LEU A 132 -3.71 4.52 17.78
N SER A 133 -2.51 4.35 18.34
CA SER A 133 -1.26 4.50 17.58
C SER A 133 -1.04 3.40 16.55
N LEU A 134 -1.75 2.26 16.68
CA LEU A 134 -1.60 1.07 15.82
C LEU A 134 -0.16 0.51 15.82
N ILE A 135 0.64 0.85 16.82
CA ILE A 135 1.99 0.30 17.01
C ILE A 135 1.90 -1.07 17.66
N ASP A 136 1.04 -1.21 18.67
CA ASP A 136 0.84 -2.43 19.43
C ASP A 136 -0.61 -2.48 19.97
N THR A 137 -0.96 -3.54 20.69
CA THR A 137 -2.30 -3.75 21.25
C THR A 137 -2.24 -3.89 22.76
N VAL A 138 -3.02 -3.07 23.47
CA VAL A 138 -3.24 -3.20 24.92
C VAL A 138 -4.60 -3.80 25.14
N TYR A 139 -4.67 -4.85 25.95
CA TYR A 139 -5.91 -5.59 26.17
C TYR A 139 -6.63 -5.22 27.46
N ILE A 140 -5.94 -4.65 28.45
CA ILE A 140 -6.46 -4.50 29.82
C ILE A 140 -6.79 -3.04 30.12
N LEU A 141 -7.93 -2.81 30.79
CA LEU A 141 -8.29 -1.56 31.44
C LEU A 141 -8.40 -1.79 32.96
N PRO A 142 -8.08 -0.80 33.81
CA PRO A 142 -8.10 -0.94 35.26
C PRO A 142 -9.48 -1.37 35.80
N GLY A 143 -9.53 -2.52 36.47
CA GLY A 143 -10.74 -3.04 37.11
C GLY A 143 -11.84 -3.54 36.16
N VAL A 144 -11.66 -3.44 34.84
CA VAL A 144 -12.68 -3.75 33.84
C VAL A 144 -12.74 -5.26 33.57
N PHE A 145 -13.94 -5.85 33.63
CA PHE A 145 -14.22 -7.26 33.31
C PHE A 145 -13.45 -8.32 34.14
N GLN A 146 -12.89 -7.96 35.30
CA GLN A 146 -12.07 -8.89 36.12
C GLN A 146 -12.77 -10.21 36.52
N ASN A 147 -14.10 -10.23 36.49
CA ASN A 147 -14.91 -11.37 36.88
C ASN A 147 -15.58 -12.07 35.67
N ASN A 148 -15.22 -11.71 34.45
CA ASN A 148 -15.69 -12.38 33.24
C ASN A 148 -14.82 -13.62 32.96
N PRO A 149 -15.28 -14.59 32.14
CA PRO A 149 -14.48 -15.76 31.75
C PRO A 149 -13.15 -15.40 31.07
N VAL A 150 -13.09 -14.25 30.39
CA VAL A 150 -11.87 -13.71 29.78
C VAL A 150 -11.53 -12.35 30.41
N PRO A 151 -10.92 -12.32 31.61
CA PRO A 151 -10.75 -11.10 32.39
C PRO A 151 -9.64 -10.19 31.85
N ASP A 152 -8.64 -10.75 31.16
CA ASP A 152 -7.45 -10.02 30.70
C ASP A 152 -7.60 -9.41 29.30
N SER A 153 -8.84 -9.28 28.81
CA SER A 153 -9.10 -8.80 27.45
C SER A 153 -10.39 -7.99 27.35
N VAL A 154 -10.27 -6.67 27.30
CA VAL A 154 -11.38 -5.74 27.04
C VAL A 154 -11.79 -5.76 25.57
N ASN A 155 -10.81 -5.78 24.66
CA ASN A 155 -11.05 -5.84 23.23
C ASN A 155 -9.98 -6.71 22.55
N GLY A 156 -10.19 -8.02 22.62
CA GLY A 156 -9.29 -9.00 22.01
C GLY A 156 -9.17 -8.83 20.50
N ALA A 157 -10.23 -8.36 19.82
CA ALA A 157 -10.27 -8.27 18.36
C ALA A 157 -9.28 -7.25 17.75
N LEU A 158 -8.78 -6.27 18.52
CA LEU A 158 -7.90 -5.22 17.98
C LEU A 158 -6.51 -5.72 17.57
N TRP A 159 -6.13 -6.92 17.98
CA TRP A 159 -4.77 -7.46 17.81
C TRP A 159 -4.27 -7.43 16.37
N THR A 160 -5.17 -7.55 15.38
CA THR A 160 -4.81 -7.59 13.95
C THR A 160 -4.52 -6.22 13.36
N LEU A 161 -5.05 -5.12 13.92
CA LEU A 161 -4.98 -3.79 13.30
C LEU A 161 -3.55 -3.23 13.17
N PRO A 162 -2.65 -3.37 14.19
CA PRO A 162 -1.24 -3.02 14.02
C PRO A 162 -0.57 -3.81 12.90
N LYS A 163 -0.89 -5.10 12.81
CA LYS A 163 -0.31 -6.01 11.81
C LYS A 163 -0.78 -5.64 10.40
N GLU A 164 -2.07 -5.34 10.22
CA GLU A 164 -2.61 -4.82 8.96
C GLU A 164 -1.93 -3.50 8.54
N THR A 165 -1.75 -2.57 9.49
CA THR A 165 -1.09 -1.29 9.23
C THR A 165 0.37 -1.47 8.79
N ARG A 166 1.11 -2.39 9.41
CA ARG A 166 2.49 -2.74 9.00
C ARG A 166 2.52 -3.28 7.56
N LEU A 167 1.55 -4.10 7.16
CA LEU A 167 1.46 -4.61 5.77
C LEU A 167 1.13 -3.50 4.77
N TYR A 168 0.33 -2.50 5.16
CA TYR A 168 0.11 -1.33 4.31
C TYR A 168 1.40 -0.54 4.09
N CYS A 169 2.19 -0.35 5.15
CA CYS A 169 3.54 0.25 5.06
C CYS A 169 4.48 -0.60 4.21
N ALA A 170 4.41 -1.93 4.29
CA ALA A 170 5.20 -2.83 3.45
C ALA A 170 4.86 -2.66 1.96
N ILE A 171 3.58 -2.58 1.59
CA ILE A 171 3.17 -2.27 0.20
C ILE A 171 3.67 -0.89 -0.23
N ALA A 172 3.59 0.13 0.63
CA ALA A 172 4.12 1.45 0.33
C ALA A 172 5.63 1.41 0.05
N LEU A 173 6.39 0.67 0.84
CA LEU A 173 7.84 0.51 0.69
C LEU A 173 8.20 -0.28 -0.59
N ILE A 174 7.64 -1.48 -0.77
CA ILE A 174 7.88 -2.35 -1.94
C ILE A 174 7.44 -1.62 -3.23
N GLY A 175 6.33 -0.90 -3.16
CA GLY A 175 5.84 -0.08 -4.25
C GLY A 175 6.75 1.12 -4.57
N ALA A 176 7.32 1.78 -3.57
CA ALA A 176 8.30 2.85 -3.75
C ALA A 176 9.61 2.35 -4.38
N LEU A 177 10.00 1.10 -4.09
CA LEU A 177 11.13 0.41 -4.74
C LEU A 177 10.81 -0.11 -6.16
N ALA A 178 9.65 0.26 -6.72
CA ALA A 178 9.17 -0.16 -8.04
C ALA A 178 9.01 -1.68 -8.24
N ILE A 179 9.11 -2.50 -7.18
CA ILE A 179 8.94 -3.95 -7.25
C ILE A 179 7.54 -4.32 -7.74
N LEU A 180 6.51 -3.61 -7.26
CA LEU A 180 5.11 -3.83 -7.68
C LEU A 180 4.85 -3.48 -9.16
N LYS A 181 5.73 -2.68 -9.80
CA LYS A 181 5.57 -2.30 -11.23
C LYS A 181 6.02 -3.41 -12.17
N ASN A 182 6.91 -4.31 -11.73
CA ASN A 182 7.45 -5.38 -12.54
C ASN A 182 6.99 -6.75 -12.02
N ARG A 183 6.07 -7.38 -12.76
CA ARG A 183 5.50 -8.70 -12.42
C ARG A 183 6.58 -9.76 -12.15
N LYS A 184 7.65 -9.80 -12.93
CA LYS A 184 8.70 -10.82 -12.78
C LYS A 184 9.42 -10.64 -11.45
N ILE A 185 9.85 -9.41 -11.16
CA ILE A 185 10.54 -9.07 -9.90
C ILE A 185 9.63 -9.36 -8.70
N PHE A 186 8.37 -8.93 -8.76
CA PHE A 186 7.40 -9.20 -7.69
C PHE A 186 7.20 -10.70 -7.48
N ASN A 187 7.02 -11.49 -8.55
CA ASN A 187 6.82 -12.93 -8.43
C ASN A 187 8.06 -13.64 -7.87
N THR A 188 9.26 -13.23 -8.28
CA THR A 188 10.50 -13.75 -7.69
C THR A 188 10.57 -13.43 -6.20
N PHE A 189 10.31 -12.18 -5.81
CA PHE A 189 10.26 -11.78 -4.41
C PHE A 189 9.22 -12.57 -3.61
N PHE A 190 8.02 -12.74 -4.16
CA PHE A 190 6.93 -13.52 -3.56
C PHE A 190 7.34 -14.99 -3.35
N ILE A 191 7.92 -15.64 -4.36
CA ILE A 191 8.37 -17.04 -4.27
C ILE A 191 9.48 -17.18 -3.22
N LEU A 192 10.47 -16.29 -3.21
CA LEU A 192 11.56 -16.31 -2.22
C LEU A 192 11.02 -16.12 -0.80
N ALA A 193 10.10 -15.17 -0.59
CA ALA A 193 9.46 -14.95 0.70
C ALA A 193 8.62 -16.16 1.14
N PHE A 194 7.93 -16.81 0.20
CA PHE A 194 7.12 -18.00 0.46
C PHE A 194 8.00 -19.20 0.85
N ILE A 195 9.08 -19.46 0.11
CA ILE A 195 10.05 -20.51 0.43
C ILE A 195 10.69 -20.23 1.79
N PHE A 196 11.12 -18.99 2.05
CA PHE A 196 11.70 -18.62 3.35
C PHE A 196 10.74 -18.90 4.51
N THR A 197 9.45 -18.58 4.34
CA THR A 197 8.43 -18.83 5.36
C THR A 197 8.16 -20.33 5.58
N PHE A 198 8.28 -21.15 4.52
CA PHE A 198 8.03 -22.58 4.57
C PHE A 198 9.23 -23.38 5.11
N GLU A 199 10.45 -23.04 4.70
CA GLU A 199 11.69 -23.76 5.03
C GLU A 199 12.28 -23.37 6.38
N TRP A 200 11.98 -22.16 6.88
CA TRP A 200 12.53 -21.65 8.13
C TRP A 200 11.42 -21.23 9.12
N PRO A 201 10.48 -22.12 9.48
CA PRO A 201 9.43 -21.79 10.43
C PRO A 201 10.02 -21.40 11.80
N ASP A 202 11.14 -22.01 12.19
CA ASP A 202 11.84 -21.75 13.46
C ASP A 202 12.60 -20.42 13.49
N ALA A 203 12.92 -19.82 12.32
CA ALA A 203 13.48 -18.48 12.29
C ALA A 203 12.50 -17.44 12.87
N PHE A 204 11.19 -17.75 12.85
CA PHE A 204 10.15 -16.93 13.43
C PHE A 204 9.84 -17.28 14.90
N THR A 205 10.23 -18.46 15.40
CA THR A 205 10.04 -18.86 16.81
C THR A 205 11.09 -18.27 17.74
N LEU A 206 12.27 -17.88 17.22
CA LEU A 206 13.28 -17.10 17.94
C LEU A 206 12.87 -15.63 18.18
N LEU A 207 11.79 -15.18 17.53
CA LEU A 207 11.23 -13.84 17.68
C LEU A 207 9.97 -13.94 18.59
N LYS A 208 9.81 -13.00 19.53
CA LYS A 208 8.73 -12.96 20.56
C LYS A 208 7.36 -13.43 20.05
N GLU A 209 6.52 -14.01 20.93
CA GLU A 209 5.14 -14.51 20.70
C GLU A 209 4.26 -13.69 19.72
N GLU A 210 4.40 -12.35 19.71
CA GLU A 210 3.77 -11.46 18.74
C GLU A 210 4.07 -11.79 17.25
N MET A 211 5.18 -12.47 16.96
CA MET A 211 5.64 -12.82 15.62
C MET A 211 5.15 -14.19 15.12
N ILE A 212 4.40 -14.97 15.92
CA ILE A 212 3.83 -16.25 15.46
C ILE A 212 2.73 -16.02 14.42
N ASN A 213 1.89 -14.99 14.62
CA ASN A 213 0.76 -14.72 13.73
C ASN A 213 1.12 -13.85 12.51
N MET A 214 2.20 -13.08 12.57
CA MET A 214 2.58 -12.16 11.49
C MET A 214 2.91 -12.88 10.17
N PRO A 215 3.67 -14.01 10.13
CA PRO A 215 3.92 -14.77 8.91
C PRO A 215 2.64 -15.29 8.27
N ARG A 216 1.70 -15.80 9.07
CA ARG A 216 0.38 -16.25 8.58
C ARG A 216 -0.36 -15.11 7.89
N LEU A 217 -0.55 -14.00 8.60
CA LEU A 217 -1.29 -12.84 8.09
C LEU A 217 -0.62 -12.21 6.86
N ALA A 218 0.71 -12.08 6.89
CA ALA A 218 1.50 -11.59 5.78
C ALA A 218 1.38 -12.50 4.55
N SER A 219 1.33 -13.83 4.73
CA SER A 219 1.17 -14.79 3.65
C SER A 219 -0.18 -14.65 2.95
N TYR A 220 -1.29 -14.56 3.69
CA TYR A 220 -2.62 -14.34 3.11
C TYR A 220 -2.74 -12.99 2.40
N PHE A 221 -2.14 -11.94 2.96
CA PHE A 221 -2.05 -10.63 2.32
C PHE A 221 -1.20 -10.66 1.05
N ALA A 222 -0.06 -11.36 1.08
CA ALA A 222 0.81 -11.53 -0.07
C ALA A 222 0.11 -12.33 -1.18
N LEU A 223 -0.68 -13.35 -0.83
CA LEU A 223 -1.51 -14.10 -1.79
C LEU A 223 -2.52 -13.19 -2.48
N GLY A 224 -3.24 -12.33 -1.74
CA GLY A 224 -4.12 -11.32 -2.33
C GLY A 224 -3.39 -10.38 -3.29
N SER A 225 -2.20 -9.92 -2.89
CA SER A 225 -1.34 -9.06 -3.71
C SER A 225 -0.87 -9.77 -4.99
N PHE A 226 -0.49 -11.05 -4.87
CA PHE A 226 -0.10 -11.91 -5.98
C PHE A 226 -1.23 -12.10 -7.01
N LEU A 227 -2.45 -12.34 -6.54
CA LEU A 227 -3.62 -12.44 -7.41
C LEU A 227 -3.88 -11.14 -8.18
N TYR A 228 -3.66 -9.97 -7.56
CA TYR A 228 -3.80 -8.69 -8.25
C TYR A 228 -2.70 -8.45 -9.29
N ILE A 229 -1.45 -8.76 -8.98
CA ILE A 229 -0.31 -8.57 -9.89
C ILE A 229 -0.39 -9.53 -11.10
N ASN A 230 -0.91 -10.74 -10.89
CA ASN A 230 -1.03 -11.77 -11.93
C ASN A 230 -2.45 -11.86 -12.54
N ARG A 231 -3.30 -10.86 -12.29
CA ARG A 231 -4.72 -10.85 -12.65
C ARG A 231 -5.02 -11.11 -14.14
N ASP A 232 -4.10 -10.77 -15.03
CA ASP A 232 -4.25 -10.93 -16.48
C ASP A 232 -4.12 -12.40 -16.93
N TYR A 233 -3.68 -13.30 -16.05
CA TYR A 233 -3.42 -14.71 -16.37
C TYR A 233 -4.25 -15.70 -15.57
N ILE A 234 -5.00 -15.23 -14.57
CA ILE A 234 -5.72 -16.09 -13.64
C ILE A 234 -7.19 -16.16 -14.07
N PRO A 235 -7.66 -17.27 -14.66
CA PRO A 235 -9.07 -17.47 -14.95
C PRO A 235 -9.82 -17.76 -13.64
N LEU A 236 -10.99 -17.14 -13.46
CA LEU A 236 -11.90 -17.43 -12.34
C LEU A 236 -13.03 -18.33 -12.81
N ASN A 237 -13.18 -19.50 -12.18
CA ASN A 237 -14.30 -20.41 -12.42
C ASN A 237 -14.43 -21.44 -11.29
N VAL A 238 -15.61 -22.05 -11.20
CA VAL A 238 -15.93 -23.09 -10.20
C VAL A 238 -15.04 -24.34 -10.32
N LEU A 239 -14.57 -24.68 -11.53
CA LEU A 239 -13.69 -25.83 -11.73
C LEU A 239 -12.32 -25.63 -11.06
N GLY A 240 -11.82 -24.39 -11.01
CA GLY A 240 -10.61 -24.05 -10.26
C GLY A 240 -10.79 -24.29 -8.75
N VAL A 241 -11.94 -23.89 -8.20
CA VAL A 241 -12.29 -24.16 -6.79
C VAL A 241 -12.36 -25.67 -6.54
N ALA A 242 -13.08 -26.41 -7.40
CA ALA A 242 -13.19 -27.85 -7.30
C ALA A 242 -11.83 -28.57 -7.39
N ALA A 243 -10.95 -28.13 -8.30
CA ALA A 243 -9.61 -28.69 -8.44
C ALA A 243 -8.77 -28.49 -7.17
N PHE A 244 -8.83 -27.31 -6.55
CA PHE A 244 -8.18 -27.09 -5.26
C PHE A 244 -8.77 -27.97 -4.16
N SER A 245 -10.10 -28.11 -4.08
CA SER A 245 -10.75 -28.98 -3.09
C SER A 245 -10.32 -30.44 -3.23
N VAL A 246 -10.25 -30.95 -4.47
CA VAL A 246 -9.77 -32.31 -4.75
C VAL A 246 -8.30 -32.46 -4.38
N LEU A 247 -7.45 -31.49 -4.72
CA LEU A 247 -6.02 -31.53 -4.38
C LEU A 247 -5.80 -31.54 -2.87
N ILE A 248 -6.51 -30.70 -2.12
CA ILE A 248 -6.44 -30.66 -0.65
C ILE A 248 -6.87 -32.02 -0.07
N TYR A 249 -7.96 -32.59 -0.58
CA TYR A 249 -8.44 -33.90 -0.15
C TYR A 249 -7.42 -35.02 -0.41
N LEU A 250 -6.81 -35.07 -1.60
CA LEU A 250 -5.76 -36.04 -1.93
C LEU A 250 -4.50 -35.87 -1.08
N LEU A 251 -4.10 -34.63 -0.79
CA LEU A 251 -2.97 -34.36 0.10
C LEU A 251 -3.26 -34.80 1.54
N TYR A 252 -4.52 -34.67 1.99
CA TYR A 252 -4.95 -35.17 3.29
C TYR A 252 -4.90 -36.70 3.34
N LEU A 253 -5.44 -37.38 2.32
CA LEU A 253 -5.41 -38.85 2.25
C LEU A 253 -3.98 -39.42 2.17
N SER A 254 -3.04 -38.69 1.58
CA SER A 254 -1.63 -39.11 1.49
C SER A 254 -0.80 -38.79 2.74
N GLY A 255 -1.41 -38.26 3.81
CA GLY A 255 -0.73 -37.87 5.05
C GLY A 255 0.10 -36.58 4.95
N ASN A 256 0.06 -35.88 3.82
CA ASN A 256 0.81 -34.64 3.56
C ASN A 256 0.08 -33.41 4.12
N HIS A 257 -0.29 -33.42 5.39
CA HIS A 257 -1.13 -32.39 6.02
C HIS A 257 -0.54 -30.97 5.96
N SER A 258 0.78 -30.81 6.09
CA SER A 258 1.45 -29.50 6.00
C SER A 258 1.32 -28.90 4.60
N LEU A 259 1.47 -29.71 3.56
CA LEU A 259 1.30 -29.26 2.18
C LEU A 259 -0.17 -28.98 1.87
N ALA A 260 -1.10 -29.78 2.39
CA ALA A 260 -2.54 -29.53 2.29
C ALA A 260 -2.91 -28.15 2.86
N LEU A 261 -2.32 -27.76 3.99
CA LEU A 261 -2.53 -26.45 4.61
C LEU A 261 -1.98 -25.30 3.75
N GLY A 262 -0.80 -25.49 3.14
CA GLY A 262 -0.25 -24.51 2.19
C GLY A 262 -1.16 -24.32 0.97
N VAL A 263 -1.61 -25.43 0.36
CA VAL A 263 -2.55 -25.41 -0.78
C VAL A 263 -3.89 -24.80 -0.40
N PHE A 264 -4.36 -25.04 0.83
CA PHE A 264 -5.57 -24.41 1.34
C PHE A 264 -5.47 -22.87 1.33
N GLY A 265 -4.31 -22.30 1.66
CA GLY A 265 -4.11 -20.85 1.58
C GLY A 265 -4.36 -20.28 0.18
N PHE A 266 -3.79 -20.93 -0.85
CA PHE A 266 -4.05 -20.58 -2.26
C PHE A 266 -5.50 -20.79 -2.66
N SER A 267 -6.10 -21.91 -2.24
CA SER A 267 -7.50 -22.25 -2.49
C SER A 267 -8.44 -21.20 -1.90
N LEU A 268 -8.21 -20.78 -0.66
CA LEU A 268 -8.98 -19.74 0.00
C LEU A 268 -8.87 -18.42 -0.77
N ALA A 269 -7.65 -18.01 -1.12
CA ALA A 269 -7.44 -16.76 -1.85
C ALA A 269 -8.13 -16.78 -3.23
N TYR A 270 -8.05 -17.89 -3.96
CA TYR A 270 -8.73 -18.09 -5.24
C TYR A 270 -10.26 -18.08 -5.08
N THR A 271 -10.78 -18.80 -4.09
CA THR A 271 -12.22 -18.92 -3.82
C THR A 271 -12.82 -17.57 -3.43
N VAL A 272 -12.12 -16.78 -2.60
CA VAL A 272 -12.52 -15.40 -2.28
C VAL A 272 -12.62 -14.56 -3.55
N MET A 273 -11.64 -14.63 -4.47
CA MET A 273 -11.73 -13.89 -5.73
C MET A 273 -12.86 -14.39 -6.64
N TRP A 274 -13.09 -15.71 -6.67
CA TRP A 274 -14.19 -16.29 -7.44
C TRP A 274 -15.55 -15.80 -6.91
N ILE A 275 -15.81 -15.90 -5.60
CA ILE A 275 -17.06 -15.39 -5.00
C ILE A 275 -17.19 -13.86 -5.16
N ALA A 276 -16.07 -13.14 -5.09
CA ALA A 276 -16.06 -11.69 -5.25
C ALA A 276 -16.54 -11.23 -6.64
N TYR A 277 -16.20 -11.98 -7.70
CA TYR A 277 -16.41 -11.54 -9.08
C TYR A 277 -17.40 -12.39 -9.90
N GLU A 278 -17.81 -13.57 -9.42
CA GLU A 278 -18.77 -14.45 -10.11
C GLU A 278 -20.15 -13.77 -10.24
N PRO A 279 -20.61 -13.43 -11.46
CA PRO A 279 -21.87 -12.71 -11.66
C PRO A 279 -23.09 -13.43 -11.10
N ARG A 280 -23.08 -14.77 -11.09
CA ARG A 280 -24.18 -15.60 -10.55
C ARG A 280 -24.34 -15.48 -9.04
N LEU A 281 -23.27 -15.11 -8.34
CA LEU A 281 -23.26 -14.95 -6.88
C LEU A 281 -23.43 -13.49 -6.46
N ARG A 282 -23.65 -12.57 -7.41
CA ARG A 282 -23.61 -11.13 -7.16
C ARG A 282 -24.83 -10.64 -6.40
N VAL A 283 -24.59 -9.92 -5.31
CA VAL A 283 -25.64 -9.32 -4.47
C VAL A 283 -25.49 -7.80 -4.48
N ASP A 284 -25.90 -7.19 -5.60
CA ASP A 284 -25.70 -5.74 -5.84
C ASP A 284 -26.37 -4.84 -4.78
N ALA A 285 -27.45 -5.30 -4.17
CA ALA A 285 -28.15 -4.59 -3.10
C ALA A 285 -27.23 -4.36 -1.88
N PHE A 286 -26.35 -5.31 -1.54
CA PHE A 286 -25.47 -5.20 -0.38
C PHE A 286 -24.40 -4.12 -0.55
N ASN A 287 -24.02 -3.79 -1.79
CA ASN A 287 -23.09 -2.70 -2.05
C ASN A 287 -23.70 -1.30 -1.83
N ARG A 288 -25.05 -1.21 -1.74
CA ARG A 288 -25.76 0.08 -1.60
C ARG A 288 -25.95 0.51 -0.15
N ILE A 289 -25.95 -0.42 0.80
CA ILE A 289 -26.24 -0.14 2.21
C ILE A 289 -25.05 0.50 2.94
N GLY A 290 -23.81 0.09 2.64
CA GLY A 290 -22.60 0.62 3.26
C GLY A 290 -21.58 -0.47 3.57
N ASP A 291 -20.41 -0.08 4.08
CA ASP A 291 -19.37 -1.01 4.53
C ASP A 291 -19.37 -1.08 6.07
N TYR A 292 -20.23 -1.94 6.62
CA TYR A 292 -20.40 -2.12 8.06
C TYR A 292 -19.38 -3.10 8.67
N SER A 293 -18.61 -3.80 7.83
CA SER A 293 -17.72 -4.90 8.26
C SER A 293 -16.68 -4.46 9.29
N TYR A 294 -16.14 -3.25 9.12
CA TYR A 294 -15.12 -2.72 10.03
C TYR A 294 -15.70 -2.35 11.40
N GLY A 295 -16.86 -1.68 11.43
CA GLY A 295 -17.58 -1.42 12.67
C GLY A 295 -17.91 -2.71 13.41
N LEU A 296 -18.46 -3.71 12.70
CA LEU A 296 -18.72 -5.03 13.28
C LEU A 296 -17.48 -5.64 13.92
N TYR A 297 -16.34 -5.52 13.24
CA TYR A 297 -15.07 -6.06 13.74
C TYR A 297 -14.56 -5.35 15.01
N ILE A 298 -14.65 -4.04 15.12
CA ILE A 298 -14.06 -3.31 16.26
C ILE A 298 -14.98 -3.20 17.49
N TYR A 299 -16.30 -3.22 17.29
CA TYR A 299 -17.27 -3.05 18.37
C TYR A 299 -17.70 -4.36 19.05
N HIS A 300 -17.62 -5.52 18.38
CA HIS A 300 -18.26 -6.73 18.91
C HIS A 300 -17.67 -7.24 20.22
N TYR A 301 -16.34 -7.15 20.38
CA TYR A 301 -15.67 -7.78 21.52
C TYR A 301 -16.01 -7.06 22.84
N PRO A 302 -15.93 -5.72 22.95
CA PRO A 302 -16.42 -5.01 24.13
C PRO A 302 -17.92 -5.23 24.38
N VAL A 303 -18.74 -5.33 23.31
CA VAL A 303 -20.17 -5.62 23.44
C VAL A 303 -20.41 -7.00 24.04
N GLN A 304 -19.71 -8.04 23.55
CA GLN A 304 -19.80 -9.40 24.10
C GLN A 304 -19.36 -9.44 25.57
N GLN A 305 -18.21 -8.84 25.90
CA GLN A 305 -17.74 -8.75 27.28
C GLN A 305 -18.74 -8.02 28.19
N THR A 306 -19.39 -6.97 27.70
CA THR A 306 -20.41 -6.24 28.46
C THR A 306 -21.65 -7.09 28.70
N ILE A 307 -22.12 -7.85 27.70
CA ILE A 307 -23.26 -8.76 27.86
C ILE A 307 -22.93 -9.84 28.89
N VAL A 308 -21.76 -10.47 28.80
CA VAL A 308 -21.31 -11.50 29.75
C VAL A 308 -21.13 -10.94 31.17
N TYR A 309 -20.73 -9.68 31.31
CA TYR A 309 -20.63 -9.04 32.62
C TYR A 309 -21.98 -8.98 33.34
N PHE A 310 -23.07 -8.68 32.62
CA PHE A 310 -24.41 -8.61 33.18
C PHE A 310 -25.15 -9.96 33.22
N ASN A 311 -24.80 -10.89 32.34
CA ASN A 311 -25.34 -12.25 32.30
C ASN A 311 -24.20 -13.25 32.12
N ARG A 312 -23.63 -13.74 33.23
CA ARG A 312 -22.46 -14.64 33.20
C ARG A 312 -22.76 -16.03 32.66
N ASP A 313 -24.01 -16.48 32.77
CA ASP A 313 -24.44 -17.80 32.34
C ASP A 313 -24.94 -17.83 30.88
N VAL A 314 -24.74 -16.73 30.14
CA VAL A 314 -25.16 -16.62 28.74
C VAL A 314 -24.43 -17.66 27.87
N GLY A 315 -25.21 -18.47 27.15
CA GLY A 315 -24.67 -19.41 26.16
C GLY A 315 -24.00 -18.70 24.98
N ALA A 316 -23.10 -19.37 24.27
CA ALA A 316 -22.38 -18.80 23.12
C ALA A 316 -23.33 -18.42 21.97
N VAL A 317 -24.37 -19.22 21.74
CA VAL A 317 -25.38 -18.94 20.69
C VAL A 317 -26.26 -17.75 21.06
N GLU A 318 -26.65 -17.65 22.32
CA GLU A 318 -27.41 -16.50 22.84
C GLU A 318 -26.56 -15.22 22.79
N LEU A 319 -25.30 -15.31 23.23
CA LEU A 319 -24.34 -14.22 23.16
C LEU A 319 -24.13 -13.74 21.74
N LEU A 320 -24.03 -14.65 20.76
CA LEU A 320 -23.96 -14.29 19.34
C LEU A 320 -25.18 -13.48 18.91
N ALA A 321 -26.40 -13.96 19.20
CA ALA A 321 -27.62 -13.28 18.77
C ALA A 321 -27.73 -11.86 19.35
N LEU A 322 -27.52 -11.73 20.66
CA LEU A 322 -27.59 -10.44 21.37
C LEU A 322 -26.49 -9.48 20.94
N SER A 323 -25.24 -9.97 20.88
CA SER A 323 -24.10 -9.13 20.52
C SER A 323 -24.13 -8.74 19.05
N PHE A 324 -24.56 -9.62 18.14
CA PHE A 324 -24.58 -9.32 16.70
C PHE A 324 -25.54 -8.18 16.37
N VAL A 325 -26.77 -8.20 16.90
CA VAL A 325 -27.76 -7.12 16.67
C VAL A 325 -27.23 -5.79 17.20
N THR A 326 -26.75 -5.78 18.45
CA THR A 326 -26.23 -4.58 19.10
C THR A 326 -25.02 -4.02 18.35
N THR A 327 -24.07 -4.88 17.99
CA THR A 327 -22.87 -4.51 17.24
C THR A 327 -23.22 -3.99 15.84
N LEU A 328 -24.19 -4.61 15.16
CA LEU A 328 -24.63 -4.17 13.84
C LEU A 328 -25.21 -2.75 13.89
N LEU A 329 -26.03 -2.44 14.91
CA LEU A 329 -26.55 -1.08 15.11
C LEU A 329 -25.42 -0.07 15.33
N LEU A 330 -24.44 -0.39 16.17
CA LEU A 330 -23.25 0.45 16.39
C LEU A 330 -22.42 0.62 15.11
N ALA A 331 -22.22 -0.46 14.35
CA ALA A 331 -21.47 -0.44 13.10
C ALA A 331 -22.17 0.41 12.03
N MET A 332 -23.50 0.33 11.92
CA MET A 332 -24.28 1.17 11.02
C MET A 332 -24.21 2.66 11.43
N ALA A 333 -24.37 2.95 12.72
CA ALA A 333 -24.26 4.31 13.24
C ALA A 333 -22.86 4.89 12.99
N SER A 334 -21.81 4.13 13.35
CA SER A 334 -20.42 4.48 13.09
C SER A 334 -20.22 4.79 11.61
N TRP A 335 -20.58 3.87 10.71
CA TRP A 335 -20.36 4.05 9.28
C TRP A 335 -20.94 5.37 8.75
N HIS A 336 -22.19 5.69 9.07
CA HIS A 336 -22.86 6.88 8.51
C HIS A 336 -22.42 8.19 9.18
N ILE A 337 -22.01 8.14 10.45
CA ILE A 337 -21.61 9.33 11.23
C ILE A 337 -20.11 9.62 11.09
N VAL A 338 -19.28 8.58 11.01
CA VAL A 338 -17.82 8.65 11.14
C VAL A 338 -17.15 8.22 9.84
N GLU A 339 -17.11 6.92 9.52
CA GLU A 339 -16.28 6.41 8.41
C GLU A 339 -16.64 7.03 7.06
N LYS A 340 -17.93 7.06 6.70
CA LYS A 340 -18.40 7.59 5.42
C LYS A 340 -18.06 9.08 5.30
N ARG A 341 -18.10 9.84 6.39
CA ARG A 341 -17.74 11.27 6.39
C ARG A 341 -16.23 11.46 6.28
N ALA A 342 -15.45 10.69 7.03
CA ALA A 342 -13.99 10.74 6.97
C ALA A 342 -13.46 10.36 5.57
N LEU A 343 -14.03 9.33 4.94
CA LEU A 343 -13.64 8.92 3.58
C LEU A 343 -13.96 9.98 2.51
N ARG A 344 -14.91 10.90 2.75
CA ARG A 344 -15.17 12.05 1.85
C ARG A 344 -14.07 13.11 1.89
N LEU A 345 -13.19 13.08 2.89
CA LEU A 345 -12.03 13.98 3.01
C LEU A 345 -10.84 13.53 2.16
N LYS A 346 -10.89 12.31 1.61
CA LYS A 346 -9.86 11.75 0.74
C LYS A 346 -9.55 12.70 -0.42
N GLY A 347 -8.28 13.11 -0.56
CA GLY A 347 -7.83 14.03 -1.61
C GLY A 347 -8.29 15.49 -1.41
N LYS A 348 -8.79 15.83 -0.22
CA LYS A 348 -9.17 17.20 0.19
C LYS A 348 -8.37 17.69 1.41
N THR A 349 -7.54 16.85 2.01
CA THR A 349 -6.72 17.23 3.17
C THR A 349 -5.60 18.19 2.76
N ARG A 350 -5.08 18.96 3.73
CA ARG A 350 -3.97 19.92 3.53
C ARG A 350 -2.72 19.27 2.91
N PHE A 351 -2.56 17.96 3.05
CA PHE A 351 -1.45 17.21 2.46
C PHE A 351 -1.51 17.15 0.93
N ASP A 352 -2.69 17.11 0.33
CA ASP A 352 -2.82 17.16 -1.13
C ASP A 352 -2.46 18.56 -1.66
N LYS A 353 -2.75 19.60 -0.89
CA LYS A 353 -2.25 20.96 -1.18
C LYS A 353 -0.73 21.02 -1.04
N ILE A 354 -0.15 20.46 0.02
CA ILE A 354 1.32 20.45 0.23
C ILE A 354 2.01 19.59 -0.84
N ALA A 355 1.48 18.43 -1.21
CA ALA A 355 2.01 17.60 -2.28
C ALA A 355 1.89 18.30 -3.64
N ARG A 356 0.74 18.90 -3.97
CA ARG A 356 0.59 19.75 -5.17
C ARG A 356 1.53 20.95 -5.14
N TYR A 357 1.73 21.59 -3.99
CA TYR A 357 2.72 22.64 -3.79
C TYR A 357 4.13 22.08 -3.99
N PHE A 358 4.51 20.93 -3.43
CA PHE A 358 5.82 20.34 -3.61
C PHE A 358 6.09 19.94 -5.07
N PHE A 359 5.07 19.44 -5.78
CA PHE A 359 5.15 19.16 -7.21
C PHE A 359 5.26 20.45 -8.04
N ALA A 360 4.46 21.48 -7.74
CA ALA A 360 4.55 22.79 -8.38
C ALA A 360 5.87 23.52 -8.06
N SER A 361 6.37 23.42 -6.83
CA SER A 361 7.66 23.96 -6.39
C SER A 361 8.81 23.26 -7.10
N ARG A 362 8.75 21.93 -7.29
CA ARG A 362 9.75 21.22 -8.09
C ARG A 362 9.67 21.61 -9.56
N TRP A 363 8.48 21.75 -10.13
CA TRP A 363 8.31 22.26 -11.49
C TRP A 363 9.09 23.56 -11.71
N GLU A 364 8.98 24.52 -10.78
CA GLU A 364 9.62 25.84 -10.87
C GLU A 364 11.10 25.89 -10.43
N LEU A 365 11.58 24.96 -9.60
CA LEU A 365 12.90 25.02 -8.97
C LEU A 365 13.93 24.02 -9.52
N VAL A 366 13.55 23.09 -10.41
CA VAL A 366 14.51 22.14 -11.00
C VAL A 366 15.46 22.89 -11.96
N PRO A 367 16.78 22.63 -11.91
CA PRO A 367 17.78 23.33 -12.74
C PRO A 367 17.77 22.96 -14.23
N ILE A 368 16.67 22.36 -14.73
CA ILE A 368 16.47 21.98 -16.14
C ILE A 368 15.22 22.67 -16.70
N GLY A 369 15.23 22.99 -17.99
CA GLY A 369 14.04 23.52 -18.65
C GLY A 369 12.96 22.44 -18.78
N ILE A 370 11.71 22.80 -18.52
CA ILE A 370 10.57 21.89 -18.70
C ILE A 370 9.46 22.65 -19.42
N GLU A 371 8.90 21.99 -20.43
CA GLU A 371 7.75 22.48 -21.18
C GLU A 371 6.67 21.41 -21.30
N GLN A 372 5.42 21.85 -21.22
CA GLN A 372 4.24 21.08 -21.52
C GLN A 372 3.66 21.63 -22.82
N ILE A 373 3.47 20.76 -23.80
CA ILE A 373 3.12 21.17 -25.17
C ILE A 373 1.87 20.40 -25.58
N ASN A 374 0.90 21.11 -26.15
CA ASN A 374 -0.23 20.48 -26.83
C ASN A 374 0.30 19.68 -28.03
N LEU A 375 -0.33 18.55 -28.38
CA LEU A 375 0.05 17.80 -29.58
C LEU A 375 -0.08 18.63 -30.88
N SER A 376 -0.91 19.67 -30.88
CA SER A 376 -1.01 20.63 -32.00
C SER A 376 0.20 21.59 -32.08
N GLY A 377 1.00 21.73 -31.02
CA GLY A 377 2.20 22.57 -30.98
C GLY A 377 2.23 23.74 -29.97
N PRO A 378 1.10 24.35 -29.54
CA PRO A 378 1.12 25.41 -28.54
C PRO A 378 1.73 24.98 -27.20
N LEU A 379 2.51 25.88 -26.57
CA LEU A 379 3.04 25.71 -25.23
C LEU A 379 1.92 25.93 -24.20
N LEU A 380 1.63 24.91 -23.39
CA LEU A 380 0.58 24.92 -22.37
C LEU A 380 1.10 25.33 -21.00
N ASN A 381 2.36 24.99 -20.71
CA ASN A 381 3.01 25.33 -19.46
C ASN A 381 4.54 25.31 -19.64
N VAL A 382 5.26 26.18 -18.96
CA VAL A 382 6.72 26.24 -18.95
C VAL A 382 7.20 26.55 -17.55
N ASN A 383 8.39 26.09 -17.18
CA ASN A 383 9.00 26.42 -15.88
C ASN A 383 9.94 27.63 -15.95
N ARG A 384 10.25 28.20 -14.78
CA ARG A 384 11.17 29.35 -14.65
C ARG A 384 12.54 29.11 -15.30
N LYS A 385 13.09 27.89 -15.22
CA LYS A 385 14.41 27.60 -15.81
C LYS A 385 14.39 27.69 -17.33
N LEU A 386 13.32 27.23 -17.99
CA LEU A 386 13.17 27.40 -19.44
C LEU A 386 13.00 28.86 -19.83
N CYS A 387 12.23 29.63 -19.05
CA CYS A 387 12.10 31.08 -19.24
C CYS A 387 13.47 31.78 -19.16
N GLN A 388 14.28 31.43 -18.16
CA GLN A 388 15.65 31.94 -18.01
C GLN A 388 16.57 31.49 -19.15
N LEU A 389 16.41 30.25 -19.62
CA LEU A 389 17.21 29.73 -20.72
C LEU A 389 16.91 30.46 -22.03
N LEU A 390 15.64 30.79 -22.31
CA LEU A 390 15.22 31.40 -23.58
C LEU A 390 15.06 32.93 -23.55
N GLY A 391 15.12 33.55 -22.37
CA GLY A 391 14.99 35.01 -22.20
C GLY A 391 13.57 35.55 -22.34
N TYR A 392 12.57 34.68 -22.48
CA TYR A 392 11.16 35.06 -22.55
C TYR A 392 10.51 35.01 -21.17
N SER A 393 9.52 35.88 -20.96
CA SER A 393 8.59 35.72 -19.84
C SER A 393 7.68 34.51 -20.06
N ARG A 394 7.12 33.99 -18.96
CA ARG A 394 6.19 32.86 -19.02
C ARG A 394 4.97 33.19 -19.90
N ASP A 395 4.41 34.39 -19.76
CA ASP A 395 3.21 34.79 -20.52
C ASP A 395 3.50 34.89 -22.02
N GLU A 396 4.70 35.35 -22.40
CA GLU A 396 5.13 35.32 -23.80
C GLU A 396 5.23 33.89 -24.35
N LEU A 397 5.90 32.99 -23.63
CA LEU A 397 6.04 31.59 -24.07
C LEU A 397 4.70 30.88 -24.19
N LEU A 398 3.73 31.16 -23.32
CA LEU A 398 2.40 30.54 -23.38
C LEU A 398 1.55 31.00 -24.57
N GLN A 399 1.93 32.10 -25.24
CA GLN A 399 1.32 32.54 -26.50
C GLN A 399 2.06 31.99 -27.73
N MET A 400 3.11 31.19 -27.52
CA MET A 400 3.97 30.64 -28.57
C MET A 400 3.74 29.13 -28.77
N SER A 401 4.24 28.63 -29.88
CA SER A 401 4.39 27.23 -30.23
C SER A 401 5.86 26.81 -30.10
N PHE A 402 6.11 25.50 -29.92
CA PHE A 402 7.49 24.99 -29.98
C PHE A 402 8.18 25.34 -31.31
N ARG A 403 7.40 25.58 -32.38
CA ARG A 403 7.89 25.99 -33.70
C ARG A 403 8.53 27.37 -33.69
N ASP A 404 8.04 28.27 -32.84
CA ASP A 404 8.51 29.66 -32.80
C ASP A 404 9.87 29.79 -32.09
N ILE A 405 10.10 28.90 -31.11
CA ILE A 405 11.34 28.83 -30.33
C ILE A 405 12.38 27.86 -30.90
N THR A 406 12.05 27.08 -31.94
CA THR A 406 12.98 26.12 -32.56
C THR A 406 13.58 26.71 -33.84
N HIS A 407 14.86 26.44 -34.11
CA HIS A 407 15.51 26.87 -35.35
C HIS A 407 14.84 26.20 -36.57
N PRO A 408 14.55 26.93 -37.67
CA PRO A 408 13.81 26.40 -38.82
C PRO A 408 14.40 25.13 -39.44
N GLY A 409 15.73 25.03 -39.49
CA GLY A 409 16.43 23.86 -40.01
C GLY A 409 16.24 22.57 -39.18
N ASP A 410 15.79 22.68 -37.94
CA ASP A 410 15.64 21.54 -37.02
C ASP A 410 14.17 21.07 -36.90
N LEU A 411 13.21 21.85 -37.45
CA LEU A 411 11.77 21.57 -37.36
C LEU A 411 11.35 20.31 -38.10
N VAL A 412 11.91 20.08 -39.30
CA VAL A 412 11.50 18.98 -40.19
C VAL A 412 11.70 17.62 -39.51
N GLU A 413 12.80 17.47 -38.78
CA GLU A 413 13.10 16.22 -38.06
C GLU A 413 12.24 16.06 -36.81
N GLU A 414 12.06 17.12 -36.03
CA GLU A 414 11.21 17.07 -34.84
C GLU A 414 9.75 16.76 -35.19
N GLU A 415 9.22 17.28 -36.30
CA GLU A 415 7.87 16.98 -36.75
C GLU A 415 7.70 15.51 -37.15
N LYS A 416 8.72 14.87 -37.74
CA LYS A 416 8.72 13.43 -38.01
C LYS A 416 8.66 12.61 -36.73
N LEU A 417 9.45 12.97 -35.72
CA LEU A 417 9.45 12.30 -34.41
C LEU A 417 8.12 12.52 -33.67
N LEU A 418 7.56 13.73 -33.75
CA LEU A 418 6.25 14.03 -33.19
C LEU A 418 5.14 13.21 -33.86
N ALA A 419 5.18 13.03 -35.18
CA ALA A 419 4.21 12.18 -35.87
C ALA A 419 4.28 10.71 -35.40
N GLN A 420 5.50 10.20 -35.16
CA GLN A 420 5.68 8.85 -34.59
C GLN A 420 5.16 8.76 -33.15
N LEU A 421 5.38 9.80 -32.34
CA LEU A 421 4.89 9.90 -30.98
C LEU A 421 3.34 9.93 -30.94
N VAL A 422 2.71 10.76 -31.77
CA VAL A 422 1.24 10.92 -31.84
C VAL A 422 0.56 9.67 -32.38
N THR A 423 1.16 9.00 -33.36
CA THR A 423 0.63 7.74 -33.92
C THR A 423 0.87 6.54 -32.99
N GLY A 424 1.57 6.73 -31.87
CA GLY A 424 1.90 5.68 -30.91
C GLY A 424 2.96 4.70 -31.39
N LYS A 425 3.67 5.01 -32.50
CA LYS A 425 4.82 4.23 -32.99
C LYS A 425 6.00 4.29 -32.02
N THR A 426 6.13 5.39 -31.28
CA THR A 426 7.12 5.57 -30.21
C THR A 426 6.44 6.19 -28.97
N ARG A 427 6.95 5.91 -27.76
CA ARG A 427 6.42 6.51 -26.51
C ARG A 427 7.15 7.77 -26.07
N SER A 428 8.38 7.94 -26.57
CA SER A 428 9.24 9.09 -26.30
C SER A 428 10.31 9.20 -27.38
N TYR A 429 10.89 10.39 -27.52
CA TYR A 429 12.07 10.61 -28.36
C TYR A 429 13.03 11.58 -27.68
N THR A 430 14.31 11.50 -28.05
CA THR A 430 15.32 12.50 -27.69
C THR A 430 15.91 13.08 -28.97
N ILE A 431 16.02 14.40 -29.04
CA ILE A 431 16.62 15.14 -30.16
C ILE A 431 17.59 16.20 -29.63
N GLN A 432 18.72 16.38 -30.31
CA GLN A 432 19.57 17.55 -30.13
C GLN A 432 19.20 18.59 -31.19
N LYS A 433 18.83 19.80 -30.78
CA LYS A 433 18.36 20.87 -31.67
C LYS A 433 18.76 22.24 -31.14
N ARG A 434 18.50 23.29 -31.92
CA ARG A 434 18.78 24.67 -31.52
C ARG A 434 17.49 25.40 -31.16
N TYR A 435 17.45 25.93 -29.95
CA TYR A 435 16.44 26.90 -29.53
C TYR A 435 16.86 28.33 -29.83
N ARG A 436 15.88 29.19 -30.09
CA ARG A 436 16.05 30.62 -30.36
C ARG A 436 15.75 31.39 -29.08
N HIS A 437 16.76 32.06 -28.56
CA HIS A 437 16.62 33.02 -27.47
C HIS A 437 15.88 34.29 -27.96
N LYS A 438 15.32 35.07 -27.03
CA LYS A 438 14.58 36.31 -27.32
C LYS A 438 15.39 37.37 -28.06
N ASP A 439 16.70 37.43 -27.84
CA ASP A 439 17.63 38.33 -28.55
C ASP A 439 18.11 37.78 -29.91
N GLY A 440 17.67 36.58 -30.30
CA GLY A 440 18.06 35.92 -31.55
C GLY A 440 19.23 34.95 -31.43
N GLN A 441 19.90 34.82 -30.28
CA GLN A 441 20.96 33.84 -30.06
C GLN A 441 20.43 32.40 -30.20
N LEU A 442 21.23 31.52 -30.81
CA LEU A 442 20.94 30.09 -30.87
C LEU A 442 21.53 29.36 -29.68
N ILE A 443 20.69 28.61 -28.96
CA ILE A 443 21.06 27.82 -27.79
C ILE A 443 20.95 26.34 -28.16
N PRO A 444 22.08 25.60 -28.20
CA PRO A 444 22.04 24.17 -28.41
C PRO A 444 21.41 23.48 -27.19
N VAL A 445 20.41 22.65 -27.45
CA VAL A 445 19.65 21.93 -26.42
C VAL A 445 19.48 20.47 -26.79
N ARG A 446 19.49 19.61 -25.77
CA ARG A 446 18.96 18.26 -25.85
C ARG A 446 17.54 18.27 -25.29
N VAL A 447 16.59 17.81 -26.09
CA VAL A 447 15.17 17.74 -25.72
C VAL A 447 14.71 16.30 -25.72
N THR A 448 14.28 15.83 -24.56
CA THR A 448 13.61 14.52 -24.41
C THR A 448 12.13 14.74 -24.19
N SER A 449 11.30 14.20 -25.08
CA SER A 449 9.86 14.41 -25.06
C SER A 449 9.10 13.09 -24.92
N SER A 450 8.09 13.08 -24.04
CA SER A 450 7.24 11.91 -23.76
C SER A 450 5.76 12.29 -23.83
N GLN A 451 4.93 11.41 -24.40
CA GLN A 451 3.49 11.63 -24.48
C GLN A 451 2.80 11.25 -23.16
N VAL A 452 1.88 12.10 -22.68
CA VAL A 452 1.04 11.81 -21.51
C VAL A 452 -0.38 11.54 -21.97
N HIS A 453 -0.87 10.33 -21.69
CA HIS A 453 -2.23 9.93 -22.06
C HIS A 453 -3.22 10.42 -20.98
N LYS A 454 -4.14 11.31 -21.40
CA LYS A 454 -5.36 11.74 -20.67
C LYS A 454 -5.14 12.60 -19.40
N SER A 455 -5.53 13.88 -19.47
CA SER A 455 -5.91 14.64 -18.26
C SER A 455 -7.39 14.42 -17.92
N GLN A 456 -7.83 14.81 -16.72
CA GLN A 456 -9.26 14.81 -16.32
C GLN A 456 -10.18 15.58 -17.28
N ALA A 457 -9.64 16.42 -18.17
CA ALA A 457 -10.36 17.20 -19.18
C ALA A 457 -10.28 16.63 -20.61
N GLY A 458 -9.73 15.43 -20.82
CA GLY A 458 -9.68 14.77 -22.13
C GLY A 458 -8.61 15.29 -23.10
N VAL A 459 -7.89 16.36 -22.75
CA VAL A 459 -6.81 16.93 -23.58
C VAL A 459 -5.56 16.05 -23.51
N GLN A 460 -5.02 15.68 -24.68
CA GLN A 460 -3.72 15.01 -24.82
C GLN A 460 -2.60 16.04 -24.96
N TYR A 461 -1.47 15.80 -24.31
CA TYR A 461 -0.30 16.69 -24.35
C TYR A 461 0.98 15.87 -24.20
N ARG A 462 2.12 16.50 -24.51
CA ARG A 462 3.46 15.96 -24.24
C ARG A 462 4.18 16.80 -23.20
N ILE A 463 5.11 16.18 -22.48
CA ILE A 463 6.04 16.86 -21.58
C ILE A 463 7.43 16.68 -22.17
N SER A 464 8.19 17.77 -22.24
CA SER A 464 9.55 17.79 -22.74
C SER A 464 10.49 18.36 -21.69
N VAL A 465 11.64 17.72 -21.53
CA VAL A 465 12.74 18.15 -20.66
C VAL A 465 13.85 18.68 -21.55
N VAL A 466 14.34 19.89 -21.24
CA VAL A 466 15.25 20.69 -22.07
C VAL A 466 16.53 20.94 -21.29
N GLU A 467 17.62 20.33 -21.76
CA GLU A 467 18.95 20.50 -21.23
C GLU A 467 19.79 21.35 -22.18
N ALA A 468 20.44 22.41 -21.68
CA ALA A 468 21.43 23.14 -22.47
C ALA A 468 22.71 22.30 -22.55
N ILE A 469 23.24 22.12 -23.76
CA ILE A 469 24.43 21.29 -24.00
C ILE A 469 25.57 22.16 -24.54
N ALA A 470 26.81 21.71 -24.38
CA ALA A 470 27.93 22.34 -25.08
C ALA A 470 27.81 22.06 -26.59
N TYR A 471 28.14 23.04 -27.43
CA TYR A 471 28.09 22.88 -28.88
C TYR A 471 29.21 21.92 -29.32
N ASP A 472 28.85 20.71 -29.72
CA ASP A 472 29.78 19.74 -30.32
C ASP A 472 29.36 19.47 -31.76
N GLU A 473 30.26 19.79 -32.70
CA GLU A 473 30.02 19.67 -34.13
C GLU A 473 30.06 18.21 -34.60
N ALA A 474 30.69 17.32 -33.82
CA ALA A 474 30.81 15.88 -34.11
C ALA A 474 29.51 15.09 -33.87
N ASP A 475 28.53 15.68 -33.18
CA ASP A 475 27.29 15.03 -32.73
C ASP A 475 26.04 15.55 -33.47
N ARG A 476 26.23 16.24 -34.61
CA ARG A 476 25.16 16.78 -35.44
C ARG A 476 24.17 15.66 -35.82
N VAL A 477 23.04 15.69 -35.13
CA VAL A 477 21.82 14.89 -35.36
C VAL A 477 21.95 13.42 -34.93
N SER A 478 21.97 13.19 -33.61
CA SER A 478 21.58 11.89 -33.03
C SER A 478 20.15 11.94 -32.49
N ALA A 479 19.16 11.71 -33.37
CA ALA A 479 17.80 11.42 -32.94
C ALA A 479 17.67 9.94 -32.61
N THR A 480 17.30 9.62 -31.37
CA THR A 480 17.01 8.25 -30.95
C THR A 480 15.54 8.13 -30.57
N ALA A 481 14.81 7.34 -31.34
CA ALA A 481 13.53 6.78 -30.90
C ALA A 481 13.83 5.70 -29.87
N ALA A 482 13.40 5.88 -28.63
CA ALA A 482 13.64 4.91 -27.57
C ALA A 482 12.42 4.00 -27.41
N ASP A 483 12.61 2.71 -27.66
CA ASP A 483 11.65 1.68 -27.24
C ASP A 483 11.91 1.31 -25.78
N ALA A 484 10.91 1.60 -24.95
CA ALA A 484 10.67 1.02 -23.64
C ALA A 484 11.79 1.09 -22.58
N HIS A 485 12.48 2.21 -22.40
CA HIS A 485 13.05 2.58 -21.10
C HIS A 485 12.89 4.09 -20.85
N ALA A 486 12.03 4.45 -19.90
CA ALA A 486 11.91 5.84 -19.46
C ALA A 486 13.28 6.31 -18.94
N HIS A 487 13.83 7.38 -19.51
CA HIS A 487 15.10 7.93 -19.08
C HIS A 487 15.05 8.32 -17.58
N PRO A 488 16.12 8.13 -16.77
CA PRO A 488 16.06 8.12 -15.31
C PRO A 488 15.76 9.47 -14.65
N LEU A 489 15.68 10.58 -15.39
CA LEU A 489 15.56 11.94 -14.83
C LEU A 489 14.27 12.18 -14.04
N PHE A 490 13.20 11.43 -14.32
CA PHE A 490 11.96 11.48 -13.53
C PHE A 490 12.01 10.62 -12.25
N GLU A 491 12.88 9.61 -12.18
CA GLU A 491 13.07 8.77 -10.98
C GLU A 491 14.24 9.24 -10.10
N SER A 492 15.29 9.84 -10.66
CA SER A 492 16.52 10.22 -9.92
C SER A 492 16.38 11.47 -9.05
N THR A 493 15.31 12.24 -9.19
CA THR A 493 15.03 13.40 -8.32
C THR A 493 14.31 13.02 -7.01
N VAL A 494 14.25 11.73 -6.67
CA VAL A 494 13.74 11.21 -5.38
C VAL A 494 14.84 11.12 -4.31
N GLU A 495 16.12 11.17 -4.68
CA GLU A 495 17.23 10.95 -3.76
C GLU A 495 17.54 12.04 -2.70
N PRO A 496 17.19 13.34 -2.83
CA PRO A 496 17.50 14.29 -1.74
C PRO A 496 16.55 14.15 -0.54
N THR A 497 15.43 13.45 -0.70
CA THR A 497 14.38 13.34 0.32
C THR A 497 14.81 12.50 1.51
N GLN A 498 15.69 11.51 1.30
CA GLN A 498 16.19 10.65 2.37
C GLN A 498 17.03 11.46 3.39
N SER A 499 17.86 12.42 2.94
CA SER A 499 18.69 13.27 3.82
C SER A 499 17.89 14.21 4.74
N ARG A 500 16.70 14.64 4.31
CA ARG A 500 15.84 15.54 5.10
C ARG A 500 14.89 14.78 6.02
N ILE A 501 14.40 13.62 5.60
CA ILE A 501 13.62 12.70 6.44
C ILE A 501 14.50 12.16 7.57
N TRP A 502 15.75 11.80 7.29
CA TRP A 502 16.71 11.41 8.32
C TRP A 502 16.89 12.53 9.36
N ARG A 503 17.09 13.78 8.93
CA ARG A 503 17.22 14.94 9.84
C ARG A 503 15.95 15.28 10.62
N PHE A 504 14.78 15.03 10.06
CA PHE A 504 13.49 15.23 10.75
C PHE A 504 13.25 14.14 11.81
N ILE A 505 13.51 12.88 11.48
CA ILE A 505 13.44 11.75 12.43
C ILE A 505 14.46 11.95 13.56
N HIS A 506 15.66 12.44 13.24
CA HIS A 506 16.71 12.73 14.23
C HIS A 506 16.32 13.85 15.22
N ARG A 507 15.50 14.82 14.79
CA ARG A 507 15.00 15.92 15.64
C ARG A 507 13.76 15.54 16.45
N ALA A 508 12.94 14.59 15.98
CA ALA A 508 11.66 14.25 16.60
C ALA A 508 11.77 13.21 17.75
N MET A 509 12.90 12.50 17.88
CA MET A 509 13.11 11.47 18.90
C MET A 509 14.54 11.48 19.48
N PRO A 510 14.89 12.43 20.36
CA PRO A 510 16.17 12.39 21.06
C PRO A 510 16.11 11.33 22.17
N GLY A 511 16.88 10.24 22.04
CA GLY A 511 17.11 9.30 23.15
C GLY A 511 17.21 7.81 22.79
N HIS A 512 16.60 7.35 21.68
CA HIS A 512 16.47 5.91 21.40
C HIS A 512 17.50 5.32 20.41
N TRP A 513 18.47 6.10 19.93
CA TRP A 513 19.37 5.68 18.82
C TRP A 513 20.87 5.72 19.12
N ALA A 514 21.30 5.98 20.35
CA ALA A 514 22.73 6.07 20.69
C ALA A 514 23.51 4.81 20.29
N GLY A 515 22.93 3.62 20.49
CA GLY A 515 23.56 2.35 20.12
C GLY A 515 23.60 2.06 18.61
N LEU A 516 22.64 2.55 17.81
CA LEU A 516 22.64 2.30 16.37
C LEU A 516 23.61 3.25 15.63
N ASN A 517 23.75 4.49 16.09
CA ASN A 517 24.73 5.41 15.51
C ASN A 517 26.16 4.91 15.73
N GLU A 518 26.49 4.39 16.92
CA GLU A 518 27.79 3.76 17.17
C GLU A 518 28.01 2.52 16.29
N ALA A 519 26.98 1.69 16.09
CA ALA A 519 27.09 0.49 15.26
C ALA A 519 27.29 0.83 13.77
N ILE A 520 26.60 1.87 13.27
CA ILE A 520 26.74 2.36 11.89
C ILE A 520 28.10 3.04 11.70
N GLU A 521 28.56 3.86 12.65
CA GLU A 521 29.88 4.48 12.56
C GLU A 521 31.02 3.46 12.60
N ARG A 522 30.93 2.43 13.45
CA ARG A 522 31.88 1.30 13.44
C ARG A 522 31.87 0.56 12.10
N ALA A 523 30.69 0.25 11.56
CA ALA A 523 30.56 -0.43 10.26
C ALA A 523 31.10 0.43 9.10
N LEU A 524 30.90 1.75 9.14
CA LEU A 524 31.43 2.67 8.13
C LEU A 524 32.95 2.82 8.22
N GLN A 525 33.52 2.89 9.44
CA GLN A 525 34.98 2.91 9.65
C GLN A 525 35.64 1.59 9.25
N GLU A 526 35.02 0.45 9.50
CA GLU A 526 35.47 -0.86 9.03
C GLU A 526 35.41 -0.99 7.49
N SER A 527 34.39 -0.41 6.86
CA SER A 527 34.28 -0.38 5.39
C SER A 527 35.33 0.53 4.74
N ALA A 528 35.62 1.67 5.37
CA ALA A 528 36.59 2.64 4.90
C ALA A 528 38.01 2.06 4.99
N SER A 529 38.35 1.45 6.13
CA SER A 529 39.65 0.80 6.34
C SER A 529 39.87 -0.42 5.43
N ARG A 530 38.82 -1.20 5.11
CA ARG A 530 38.86 -2.26 4.08
C ARG A 530 39.10 -1.70 2.66
N ARG A 531 38.47 -0.57 2.31
CA ARG A 531 38.71 0.09 1.01
C ARG A 531 40.11 0.67 0.89
N THR A 532 40.68 1.25 1.95
CA THR A 532 42.06 1.76 1.92
C THR A 532 43.09 0.62 1.85
N ARG A 533 42.84 -0.51 2.52
CA ARG A 533 43.67 -1.73 2.39
C ARG A 533 43.63 -2.32 0.98
N ASN A 534 42.45 -2.44 0.38
CA ASN A 534 42.31 -2.99 -0.97
C ASN A 534 42.86 -2.05 -2.06
N HIS A 535 42.80 -0.73 -1.85
CA HIS A 535 43.40 0.24 -2.77
C HIS A 535 44.94 0.25 -2.67
N ARG A 536 45.52 0.16 -1.46
CA ARG A 536 46.97 -0.01 -1.28
C ARG A 536 47.48 -1.37 -1.75
N ALA A 537 46.66 -2.43 -1.70
CA ALA A 537 47.00 -3.73 -2.26
C ALA A 537 47.03 -3.71 -3.79
N ARG A 538 46.05 -3.05 -4.44
CA ARG A 538 46.00 -2.90 -5.91
C ARG A 538 47.12 -2.02 -6.48
N ILE A 539 47.58 -1.02 -5.75
CA ILE A 539 48.74 -0.20 -6.16
C ILE A 539 50.07 -0.98 -6.03
N ARG A 540 50.14 -1.98 -5.14
CA ARG A 540 51.33 -2.83 -4.97
C ARG A 540 51.46 -3.96 -6.00
N THR A 541 50.39 -4.32 -6.72
CA THR A 541 50.38 -5.47 -7.64
C THR A 541 50.47 -5.12 -9.13
N GLY A 542 50.60 -3.84 -9.50
CA GLY A 542 51.06 -3.44 -10.85
C GLY A 542 50.26 -4.00 -12.03
N GLU A 543 48.92 -3.96 -11.99
CA GLU A 543 48.09 -4.30 -13.16
C GLU A 543 47.70 -3.03 -13.93
N GLU A 544 48.50 -2.66 -14.93
CA GLU A 544 48.13 -1.72 -15.99
C GLU A 544 47.16 -2.39 -16.97
N TYR A 545 45.95 -1.84 -17.13
CA TYR A 545 45.03 -2.25 -18.18
C TYR A 545 45.44 -1.60 -19.51
N SER A 546 46.08 -2.41 -20.36
CA SER A 546 46.35 -2.14 -21.77
C SER A 546 45.06 -2.20 -22.59
N THR A 547 44.81 -1.15 -23.36
CA THR A 547 43.80 -1.05 -24.42
C THR A 547 44.18 -1.89 -25.64
N ARG A 548 43.39 -2.90 -26.01
CA ARG A 548 43.28 -3.36 -27.41
C ARG A 548 41.88 -3.85 -27.76
N VAL A 549 41.39 -3.31 -28.88
CA VAL A 549 40.25 -3.73 -29.74
C VAL A 549 40.69 -5.00 -30.50
N PRO A 550 39.79 -5.97 -30.79
CA PRO A 550 38.91 -5.92 -31.96
C PRO A 550 37.41 -5.92 -31.64
#